data_AF-A0A0P9H6N8-F1
#
_entry.id   AF-A0A0P9H6N8-F1
#
_cell.length_a   1.000
_cell.length_b   1.000
_cell.length_c   1.000
_cell.angle_alpha   90.00
_cell.angle_beta   90.00
_cell.angle_gamma   90.00
#
_symmetry.space_group_name_H-M   'P 1'
#
loop_
_entity.id
_entity.type
_entity.pdbx_description
1 polymer ?
#
loop_
_entity_poly.entity_id
_entity_poly.type
_entity_poly.pdbx_seq_one_letter_code
_entity_poly.pdbx_strand_id
1 'polypeptide(L)' 'MTEPDDQRPPPFGSLNELLRSSYSFLGYGALAVRLGALDQQLYGKWCRRCKGIWFGLALEVECPRCGNRKG' A
#
# COMPACT_ATOMS: atom_id res chain seq x y z
N MET A 1 0.47 -18.70 19.28
CA MET A 1 -0.55 -18.80 18.21
C MET A 1 -0.48 -17.49 17.45
N THR A 2 0.53 -17.34 16.60
CA THR A 2 0.78 -16.10 15.86
C THR A 2 -0.14 -16.09 14.66
N GLU A 3 -0.99 -15.07 14.59
CA GLU A 3 -1.99 -14.87 13.56
C GLU A 3 -1.34 -14.91 12.16
N PRO A 4 -1.80 -15.78 11.24
CA PRO A 4 -1.24 -15.88 9.88
C PRO A 4 -1.62 -14.70 8.96
N ASP A 5 -2.12 -13.59 9.51
CA ASP A 5 -2.65 -12.42 8.78
C ASP A 5 -1.87 -11.11 9.06
N ASP A 6 -0.75 -11.14 9.79
CA ASP A 6 0.10 -9.95 9.97
C ASP A 6 1.18 -9.88 8.86
N GLN A 7 0.72 -9.84 7.61
CA GLN A 7 1.58 -9.66 6.43
C GLN A 7 1.85 -8.18 6.12
N ARG A 8 1.73 -7.29 7.11
CA ARG A 8 2.09 -5.87 6.93
C ARG A 8 3.61 -5.78 6.93
N PRO A 9 4.26 -5.07 5.99
CA PRO A 9 5.69 -4.85 6.09
C PRO A 9 6.03 -4.20 7.44
N PRO A 10 7.15 -4.58 8.09
CA PRO A 10 7.58 -3.93 9.31
C PRO A 10 7.73 -2.42 9.05
N PRO A 11 7.44 -1.55 10.03
CA PRO A 11 7.23 -0.13 9.80
C PRO A 11 8.45 0.63 9.25
N PHE A 12 9.64 0.00 9.16
CA PHE A 12 10.89 0.65 8.74
C PHE A 12 11.88 -0.31 8.03
N GLY A 13 11.38 -1.26 7.23
CA GLY A 13 12.25 -2.15 6.45
C GLY A 13 12.99 -1.41 5.33
N SER A 14 14.28 -1.70 5.16
CA SER A 14 15.09 -1.18 4.04
C SER A 14 14.40 -1.45 2.70
N LEU A 15 14.57 -0.56 1.71
CA LEU A 15 14.05 -0.74 0.34
C LEU A 15 14.42 -2.12 -0.24
N ASN A 16 15.60 -2.64 0.12
CA ASN A 16 16.04 -4.00 -0.25
C ASN A 16 15.20 -5.12 0.39
N GLU A 17 14.65 -4.91 1.58
CA GLU A 17 13.78 -5.86 2.28
C GLU A 17 12.39 -5.92 1.64
N LEU A 18 11.89 -4.77 1.17
CA LEU A 18 10.64 -4.67 0.41
C LEU A 18 10.77 -5.32 -0.97
N LEU A 19 11.92 -5.17 -1.63
CA LEU A 19 12.25 -5.87 -2.88
C LEU A 19 12.40 -7.38 -2.71
N ARG A 20 12.83 -7.84 -1.52
CA ARG A 20 12.93 -9.26 -1.18
C ARG A 20 11.60 -9.90 -0.80
N SER A 21 10.62 -9.07 -0.44
CA SER A 21 9.29 -9.53 -0.07
C SER A 21 8.39 -9.60 -1.31
N SER A 22 7.56 -10.64 -1.41
CA SER A 22 6.71 -10.91 -2.59
C SER A 22 5.52 -9.96 -2.73
N TYR A 23 5.67 -8.70 -2.32
CA TYR A 23 4.61 -7.72 -2.29
C TYR A 23 4.42 -7.12 -3.68
N SER A 24 3.18 -7.19 -4.18
CA SER A 24 2.85 -6.63 -5.49
C SER A 24 2.61 -5.13 -5.39
N PHE A 25 3.16 -4.36 -6.32
CA PHE A 25 2.78 -2.97 -6.50
C PHE A 25 1.40 -2.91 -7.17
N LEU A 26 0.42 -2.34 -6.45
CA LEU A 26 -0.98 -2.30 -6.85
C LEU A 26 -1.35 -1.06 -7.67
N GLY A 27 -0.48 -0.05 -7.66
CA GLY A 27 -0.69 1.22 -8.37
C GLY A 27 -0.93 2.41 -7.45
N TYR A 28 -1.44 3.48 -8.05
CA TYR A 28 -1.75 4.73 -7.38
C TYR A 28 -3.24 4.85 -7.05
N GLY A 29 -3.55 5.55 -5.97
CA GLY A 29 -4.91 5.92 -5.60
C GLY A 29 -5.59 6.77 -6.68
N ALA A 30 -6.91 6.61 -6.83
CA ALA A 30 -7.67 7.32 -7.85
C ALA A 30 -7.64 8.84 -7.65
N LEU A 31 -7.63 9.31 -6.39
CA LEU A 31 -7.52 10.74 -6.07
C LEU A 31 -6.10 11.25 -6.31
N ALA A 32 -5.07 10.48 -5.93
CA ALA A 32 -3.69 10.79 -6.26
C ALA A 32 -3.48 11.00 -7.77
N VAL A 33 -4.00 10.09 -8.60
CA VAL A 33 -3.92 10.20 -10.05
C VAL A 33 -4.70 11.40 -10.58
N ARG A 34 -5.92 11.65 -10.10
CA ARG A 34 -6.75 12.78 -10.54
C ARG A 34 -6.15 14.15 -10.18
N LEU A 35 -5.47 14.23 -9.04
CA LEU A 35 -4.86 15.47 -8.57
C LEU A 35 -3.43 15.66 -9.09
N GLY A 36 -2.88 14.68 -9.81
CA GLY A 36 -1.47 14.72 -10.24
C GLY A 36 -0.53 14.84 -9.03
N ALA A 37 -0.89 14.18 -7.93
CA ALA A 37 -0.19 14.33 -6.66
C ALA A 37 1.28 13.95 -6.81
N LEU A 38 2.15 14.87 -6.39
CA LEU A 38 3.60 14.65 -6.36
C LEU A 38 3.94 13.54 -5.37
N ASP A 39 5.01 12.79 -5.64
CA ASP A 39 5.46 11.63 -4.86
C ASP A 39 5.56 11.92 -3.36
N GLN A 40 5.90 13.17 -2.99
CA GLN A 40 6.01 13.62 -1.59
C GLN A 40 4.68 13.67 -0.82
N GLN A 41 3.53 13.70 -1.51
CA GLN A 41 2.19 13.70 -0.88
C GLN A 41 1.54 12.32 -0.88
N LEU A 42 2.21 11.32 -1.45
CA LEU A 42 1.72 9.96 -1.52
C LEU A 42 2.18 9.16 -0.31
N TYR A 43 1.25 8.42 0.28
CA TYR A 43 1.47 7.54 1.40
C TYR A 43 1.34 6.10 0.93
N GLY A 44 2.38 5.31 1.19
CA GLY A 44 2.37 3.87 0.96
C GLY A 44 1.39 3.19 1.92
N LYS A 45 0.40 2.49 1.37
CA LYS A 45 -0.65 1.79 2.11
C LYS A 45 -0.64 0.32 1.72
N TRP A 46 -0.74 -0.54 2.73
CA TRP A 46 -0.82 -1.98 2.55
C TRP A 46 -2.28 -2.41 2.34
N CYS A 47 -2.49 -3.36 1.44
CA CYS A 47 -3.78 -4.04 1.30
C CYS A 47 -3.60 -5.53 1.59
N ARG A 48 -4.10 -6.00 2.74
CA ARG A 48 -4.11 -7.44 3.09
C ARG A 48 -4.78 -8.33 2.05
N ARG A 49 -5.87 -7.85 1.45
CA ARG A 49 -6.65 -8.62 0.46
C ARG A 49 -5.91 -8.84 -0.86
N CYS A 50 -5.14 -7.85 -1.30
CA CYS A 50 -4.32 -7.96 -2.51
C CYS A 50 -2.86 -8.33 -2.22
N LYS A 51 -2.46 -8.42 -0.95
CA LYS A 51 -1.10 -8.69 -0.48
C LYS A 51 -0.07 -7.81 -1.21
N GLY A 52 -0.33 -6.51 -1.23
CA GLY A 52 0.48 -5.55 -1.97
C GLY A 52 0.40 -4.14 -1.41
N ILE A 53 1.27 -3.27 -1.93
CA ILE A 53 1.36 -1.86 -1.56
C ILE A 53 0.79 -1.01 -2.69
N TRP A 54 0.04 0.02 -2.32
CA TRP A 54 -0.39 1.08 -3.23
C TRP A 54 -0.06 2.45 -2.63
N PHE A 55 0.06 3.45 -3.48
CA PHE A 55 0.41 4.82 -3.07
C PHE A 55 -0.75 5.76 -3.35
N GLY A 56 -1.26 6.42 -2.32
CA GLY A 56 -2.35 7.37 -2.47
C GLY A 56 -2.20 8.53 -1.50
N LEU A 57 -3.01 9.56 -1.65
CA LEU A 57 -3.00 10.68 -0.72
C LEU A 57 -3.34 10.22 0.71
N ALA A 58 -2.99 11.04 1.71
CA ALA A 58 -3.28 10.75 3.12
C ALA A 58 -4.76 10.36 3.34
N LEU A 59 -5.65 11.08 2.65
CA LEU A 59 -7.11 10.93 2.69
C LEU A 59 -7.63 9.69 1.94
N GLU A 60 -6.81 9.07 1.09
CA GLU A 60 -7.20 7.85 0.39
C GLU A 60 -7.04 6.65 1.32
N VAL A 61 -8.13 5.92 1.51
CA VAL A 61 -8.14 4.68 2.30
C VAL A 61 -8.50 3.46 1.45
N GLU A 62 -9.00 3.69 0.23
CA GLU A 62 -9.55 2.66 -0.63
C GLU A 62 -8.50 2.10 -1.58
N CYS A 63 -8.26 0.79 -1.52
CA CYS A 63 -7.34 0.12 -2.41
C CYS A 63 -7.83 0.20 -3.87
N PRO A 64 -7.02 0.71 -4.81
CA PRO A 64 -7.43 0.93 -6.20
C PRO A 64 -7.72 -0.36 -6.98
N ARG A 65 -7.25 -1.52 -6.51
CA ARG A 65 -7.45 -2.82 -7.17
C ARG A 65 -8.70 -3.57 -6.72
N CYS A 66 -9.08 -3.47 -5.44
CA CYS A 66 -10.18 -4.27 -4.89
C CYS A 66 -11.26 -3.46 -4.16
N GLY A 67 -11.10 -2.14 -4.03
CA GLY A 67 -12.04 -1.28 -3.29
C GLY A 67 -12.03 -1.49 -1.77
N ASN A 68 -11.07 -2.26 -1.24
CA ASN A 68 -11.01 -2.53 0.19
C ASN A 68 -10.47 -1.31 0.94
N ARG A 69 -11.14 -0.93 2.04
CA ARG A 69 -10.76 0.21 2.90
C ARG A 69 -10.05 -0.19 4.18
N LYS A 70 -10.00 -1.49 4.46
CA LYS A 70 -9.31 -2.07 5.62
C LYS A 70 -7.96 -2.61 5.18
N GLY A 71 -6.89 -1.94 5.59
CA GLY A 71 -5.50 -2.36 5.37
C GLY A 71 -5.19 -3.67 6.04
#